data_AF-A0A965G1X8-F1
#
_entry.id   AF-A0A965G1X8-F1
#
_cell.length_a   1.000
_cell.length_b   1.000
_cell.length_c   1.000
_cell.angle_alpha   90.00
_cell.angle_beta   90.00
_cell.angle_gamma   90.00
#
_symmetry.space_group_name_H-M   'P 1'
#
loop_
_entity.id
_entity.type
_entity.pdbx_description
1 polymer ?
#
loop_
_entity_poly.entity_id
_entity_poly.type
_entity_poly.pdbx_seq_one_letter_code
_entity_poly.pdbx_strand_id
1 'polypeptide(L)'
;MRIHSEGFLDFGQGRRPGFARGRLGRKHHRGDFHAHHFLLQGRNAFCLGRLGGAKNLSALQKSGIRLQDGGDQHEDVIPILAGQGFLGFAKRVRLACRQLAGRNFRHNRSSYPKGGSTPNQNPLGISLPFGGSSPIPKRVTTRFFLFGAGFLIGSIPFGAWIARCQGVDIQKKGSGNIGATNVGRVLGKKWGYLVFLLDALKGWFAVWLAAEFLQAGDATSVLTGIAAVAGHVFSPWLNFRGGKGVATSAGVLLGLSPAVLIWAAAIWGFSFFVKRIVSVSSLLAATSFPFLVMWLEPGRQALLAASFLLAGLVWYRHRGNLQRLAQGTENSFERKRAARRKGKQKS
;
A
#
# COMPACT_ATOMS: atom_id res chain seq x y z
N MET A 1 -61.96 -19.68 -31.24
CA MET A 1 -62.55 -20.71 -32.10
C MET A 1 -61.45 -21.28 -32.98
N ARG A 2 -61.25 -22.61 -32.91
CA ARG A 2 -60.52 -23.57 -33.79
C ARG A 2 -59.32 -23.07 -34.61
N ILE A 3 -58.06 -23.42 -34.30
CA ILE A 3 -57.33 -24.74 -34.33
C ILE A 3 -56.77 -25.06 -35.75
N HIS A 4 -55.52 -25.59 -35.75
CA HIS A 4 -54.78 -26.39 -36.77
C HIS A 4 -54.03 -25.56 -37.84
N SER A 5 -52.81 -25.91 -38.29
CA SER A 5 -52.01 -27.16 -38.18
C SER A 5 -50.60 -26.95 -38.78
N GLU A 6 -49.64 -27.72 -38.25
CA GLU A 6 -48.58 -28.49 -38.95
C GLU A 6 -47.66 -27.83 -40.01
N GLY A 7 -46.35 -28.13 -39.90
CA GLY A 7 -45.61 -28.61 -41.08
C GLY A 7 -44.24 -27.99 -41.40
N PHE A 8 -43.21 -28.83 -41.21
CA PHE A 8 -42.12 -29.12 -42.17
C PHE A 8 -40.84 -28.26 -42.27
N LEU A 9 -39.75 -28.90 -41.82
CA LEU A 9 -38.40 -29.07 -42.41
C LEU A 9 -37.72 -27.93 -43.18
N ASP A 10 -36.47 -27.60 -42.79
CA ASP A 10 -35.33 -27.79 -43.69
C ASP A 10 -33.99 -27.96 -42.94
N PHE A 11 -33.20 -28.94 -43.37
CA PHE A 11 -31.87 -29.32 -42.90
C PHE A 11 -30.91 -29.02 -44.05
N GLY A 12 -30.17 -27.91 -43.99
CA GLY A 12 -29.35 -27.43 -45.11
C GLY A 12 -27.88 -27.22 -44.75
N GLN A 13 -27.05 -28.14 -45.21
CA GLN A 13 -25.61 -28.29 -45.02
C GLN A 13 -24.73 -27.08 -45.42
N GLY A 14 -23.66 -26.88 -44.65
CA GLY A 14 -22.25 -26.92 -45.11
C GLY A 14 -21.72 -25.89 -46.12
N ARG A 15 -20.69 -25.13 -45.71
CA ARG A 15 -19.32 -25.11 -46.30
C ARG A 15 -18.48 -23.90 -45.83
N ARG A 16 -17.45 -24.18 -45.02
CA ARG A 16 -16.08 -23.60 -45.10
C ARG A 16 -15.20 -24.72 -45.71
N PRO A 17 -14.07 -24.50 -46.41
CA PRO A 17 -12.98 -23.57 -46.03
C PRO A 17 -12.21 -22.91 -47.20
N GLY A 18 -11.33 -21.96 -46.87
CA GLY A 18 -10.36 -21.36 -47.81
C GLY A 18 -9.04 -21.04 -47.11
N PHE A 19 -8.09 -21.95 -47.27
CA PHE A 19 -6.68 -21.84 -46.88
C PHE A 19 -5.92 -21.12 -48.01
N ALA A 20 -5.08 -20.12 -47.69
CA ALA A 20 -4.07 -19.63 -48.62
C ALA A 20 -2.74 -19.37 -47.90
N ARG A 21 -1.76 -20.22 -48.21
CA ARG A 21 -0.34 -20.10 -47.87
C ARG A 21 0.34 -19.11 -48.82
N GLY A 22 1.20 -18.24 -48.28
CA GLY A 22 2.11 -17.38 -49.05
C GLY A 22 3.53 -17.40 -48.47
N ARG A 23 4.48 -17.83 -49.31
CA ARG A 23 5.95 -17.96 -49.23
C ARG A 23 6.69 -16.93 -48.34
N LEU A 24 7.62 -17.35 -47.48
CA LEU A 24 9.05 -17.63 -47.73
C LEU A 24 9.85 -16.43 -48.27
N GLY A 25 10.68 -15.86 -47.40
CA GLY A 25 11.75 -14.91 -47.72
C GLY A 25 12.82 -14.93 -46.63
N ARG A 26 13.70 -15.94 -46.66
CA ARG A 26 14.98 -15.94 -45.93
C ARG A 26 15.95 -15.02 -46.66
N LYS A 27 16.59 -14.09 -45.96
CA LYS A 27 17.94 -13.62 -46.31
C LYS A 27 18.85 -13.81 -45.11
N HIS A 28 19.76 -14.76 -45.27
CA HIS A 28 21.02 -14.86 -44.56
C HIS A 28 21.92 -13.67 -44.96
N HIS A 29 22.59 -13.08 -43.98
CA HIS A 29 23.97 -12.65 -44.15
C HIS A 29 24.76 -13.03 -42.89
N ARG A 30 25.86 -13.75 -43.12
CA ARG A 30 26.91 -14.11 -42.15
C ARG A 30 27.99 -13.02 -42.11
N GLY A 31 28.78 -13.04 -41.05
CA GLY A 31 30.13 -12.46 -40.94
C GLY A 31 30.14 -11.08 -40.28
N ASP A 32 30.95 -10.74 -39.27
CA ASP A 32 32.15 -11.40 -38.79
C ASP A 32 32.45 -11.09 -37.31
N PHE A 33 33.18 -12.04 -36.72
CA PHE A 33 33.96 -11.91 -35.50
C PHE A 33 34.95 -10.74 -35.58
N HIS A 34 35.05 -9.93 -34.52
CA HIS A 34 36.36 -9.58 -33.96
C HIS A 34 36.22 -9.10 -32.52
N ALA A 35 36.65 -9.96 -31.59
CA ALA A 35 37.07 -9.57 -30.27
C ALA A 35 38.51 -9.05 -30.38
N HIS A 36 38.76 -7.82 -29.95
CA HIS A 36 40.10 -7.38 -29.57
C HIS A 36 40.03 -6.59 -28.26
N HIS A 37 40.60 -7.21 -27.24
CA HIS A 37 41.19 -6.57 -26.08
C HIS A 37 42.11 -5.42 -26.53
N PHE A 38 41.91 -4.21 -26.03
CA PHE A 38 43.01 -3.27 -25.87
C PHE A 38 42.83 -2.44 -24.60
N LEU A 39 43.83 -2.57 -23.74
CA LEU A 39 44.03 -1.88 -22.49
C LEU A 39 44.74 -0.54 -22.76
N LEU A 40 44.49 0.41 -21.87
CA LEU A 40 45.39 1.47 -21.38
C LEU A 40 45.58 2.79 -22.17
N GLN A 41 45.53 3.84 -21.32
CA GLN A 41 46.23 5.13 -21.35
C GLN A 41 45.58 6.37 -21.99
N GLY A 42 45.60 7.47 -21.20
CA GLY A 42 45.52 8.86 -21.63
C GLY A 42 44.45 9.67 -20.90
N ARG A 43 44.77 10.37 -19.79
CA ARG A 43 45.13 11.83 -19.73
C ARG A 43 43.91 12.75 -19.99
N ASN A 44 43.59 13.82 -19.24
CA ASN A 44 44.29 14.65 -18.27
C ASN A 44 43.28 15.54 -17.48
N ALA A 45 43.68 15.91 -16.25
CA ALA A 45 43.70 17.24 -15.60
C ALA A 45 42.50 18.22 -15.75
N PHE A 46 41.88 18.68 -14.66
CA PHE A 46 42.29 19.77 -13.75
C PHE A 46 41.98 21.18 -14.31
N CYS A 47 41.03 21.88 -13.68
CA CYS A 47 41.26 23.26 -13.21
C CYS A 47 40.10 23.76 -12.32
N LEU A 48 40.49 24.14 -11.09
CA LEU A 48 39.75 24.91 -10.11
C LEU A 48 39.65 26.39 -10.55
N GLY A 49 38.55 27.05 -10.19
CA GLY A 49 38.44 28.51 -10.18
C GLY A 49 37.46 28.95 -9.10
N ARG A 50 38.00 29.52 -8.01
CA ARG A 50 37.31 29.96 -6.79
C ARG A 50 37.49 31.48 -6.65
N LEU A 51 36.41 32.24 -6.65
CA LEU A 51 36.27 33.61 -6.10
C LEU A 51 34.78 33.72 -5.72
N GLY A 52 34.30 34.05 -4.51
CA GLY A 52 34.85 34.90 -3.46
C GLY A 52 34.22 36.29 -3.55
N GLY A 53 33.18 36.59 -2.74
CA GLY A 53 32.67 37.96 -2.61
C GLY A 53 31.23 38.09 -2.13
N ALA A 54 31.03 38.25 -0.82
CA ALA A 54 29.81 38.77 -0.23
C ALA A 54 29.72 40.29 -0.45
N LYS A 55 28.51 40.84 -0.67
CA LYS A 55 28.09 42.19 -0.22
C LYS A 55 26.59 42.42 -0.43
N ASN A 56 25.98 42.95 0.62
CA ASN A 56 24.59 43.41 0.74
C ASN A 56 24.17 44.36 -0.39
N LEU A 57 22.91 44.25 -0.84
CA LEU A 57 22.16 45.37 -1.39
C LEU A 57 20.65 45.20 -1.15
N SER A 58 20.27 45.53 0.07
CA SER A 58 18.96 46.09 0.40
C SER A 58 18.89 47.52 -0.16
N ALA A 59 18.45 47.68 -1.41
CA ALA A 59 17.97 48.96 -1.95
C ALA A 59 17.39 48.72 -3.36
N LEU A 60 16.06 48.66 -3.46
CA LEU A 60 15.26 49.26 -4.55
C LEU A 60 13.79 48.86 -4.37
N GLN A 61 13.18 49.46 -3.36
CA GLN A 61 11.74 49.69 -3.31
C GLN A 61 11.55 51.18 -3.62
N LYS A 62 11.08 51.51 -4.84
CA LYS A 62 10.34 52.74 -5.21
C LYS A 62 10.27 52.87 -6.73
N SER A 63 9.17 52.40 -7.30
CA SER A 63 8.42 53.13 -8.35
C SER A 63 7.05 52.48 -8.46
N GLY A 64 6.07 53.09 -7.79
CA GLY A 64 4.67 52.75 -8.00
C GLY A 64 4.22 53.26 -9.36
N ILE A 65 3.66 52.36 -10.16
CA ILE A 65 2.68 52.70 -11.18
C ILE A 65 1.54 51.70 -11.02
N ARG A 66 0.34 52.23 -10.82
CA ARG A 66 -0.93 51.53 -10.71
C ARG A 66 -1.73 51.91 -11.95
N LEU A 67 -2.07 50.95 -12.81
CA LEU A 67 -3.17 51.04 -13.76
C LEU A 67 -3.79 49.64 -13.97
N GLN A 68 -5.06 49.69 -14.34
CA GLN A 68 -6.15 48.77 -14.07
C GLN A 68 -6.33 47.63 -15.09
N ASP A 69 -7.09 46.63 -14.62
CA ASP A 69 -8.02 45.74 -15.33
C ASP A 69 -7.53 44.57 -16.21
N GLY A 70 -8.07 43.40 -15.83
CA GLY A 70 -8.62 42.43 -16.79
C GLY A 70 -7.71 41.27 -17.19
N GLY A 71 -8.08 40.07 -16.76
CA GLY A 71 -7.72 38.84 -17.48
C GLY A 71 -7.23 37.72 -16.59
N ASP A 72 -8.04 36.66 -16.51
CA ASP A 72 -7.60 35.28 -16.26
C ASP A 72 -6.22 35.04 -16.88
N GLN A 73 -5.24 34.54 -16.10
CA GLN A 73 -4.31 33.50 -16.52
C GLN A 73 -3.83 32.66 -15.33
N HIS A 74 -4.02 31.36 -15.50
CA HIS A 74 -3.19 30.31 -14.93
C HIS A 74 -1.70 30.67 -15.11
N GLU A 75 -0.88 30.56 -14.06
CA GLU A 75 0.33 29.73 -14.14
C GLU A 75 0.94 29.42 -12.77
N ASP A 76 1.66 28.30 -12.80
CA ASP A 76 2.22 27.51 -11.72
C ASP A 76 3.28 28.22 -10.88
N VAL A 77 3.09 28.24 -9.55
CA VAL A 77 4.21 28.19 -8.59
C VAL A 77 3.79 27.38 -7.36
N ILE A 78 4.01 26.06 -7.40
CA ILE A 78 4.09 25.24 -6.19
C ILE A 78 5.58 24.92 -5.98
N PRO A 79 6.25 25.47 -4.95
CA PRO A 79 7.62 25.08 -4.68
C PRO A 79 7.61 23.69 -4.05
N ILE A 80 8.27 22.75 -4.74
CA ILE A 80 9.28 21.80 -4.23
C ILE A 80 9.36 21.70 -2.68
N LEU A 81 8.30 21.21 -2.03
CA LEU A 81 8.29 20.91 -0.58
C LEU A 81 7.72 19.52 -0.25
N ALA A 82 7.28 18.76 -1.26
CA ALA A 82 6.86 17.36 -1.08
C ALA A 82 8.04 16.36 -1.13
N GLY A 83 9.17 16.75 -1.72
CA GLY A 83 10.34 15.86 -1.88
C GLY A 83 11.27 15.80 -0.66
N GLN A 84 11.31 16.85 0.16
CA GLN A 84 12.25 16.93 1.29
C GLN A 84 11.78 16.17 2.54
N GLY A 85 10.46 16.07 2.77
CA GLY A 85 9.91 15.29 3.89
C GLY A 85 10.13 13.78 3.76
N PHE A 86 9.99 13.24 2.54
CA PHE A 86 10.13 11.81 2.27
C PHE A 86 11.59 11.34 2.32
N LEU A 87 12.53 12.11 1.75
CA LEU A 87 13.96 11.81 1.87
C LEU A 87 14.48 12.02 3.31
N GLY A 88 13.96 13.03 4.03
CA GLY A 88 14.30 13.28 5.42
C GLY A 88 13.85 12.14 6.35
N PHE A 89 12.64 11.61 6.12
CA PHE A 89 12.12 10.45 6.84
C PHE A 89 12.91 9.18 6.52
N ALA A 90 13.17 8.89 5.23
CA ALA A 90 13.96 7.73 4.81
C ALA A 90 15.40 7.76 5.36
N LYS A 91 16.02 8.94 5.44
CA LYS A 91 17.35 9.12 6.05
C LYS A 91 17.32 8.88 7.57
N ARG A 92 16.29 9.37 8.30
CA ARG A 92 16.16 9.14 9.75
C ARG A 92 15.92 7.66 10.08
N VAL A 93 15.09 6.98 9.28
CA VAL A 93 14.87 5.53 9.40
C VAL A 93 16.16 4.74 9.13
N ARG A 94 16.91 5.10 8.08
CA ARG A 94 18.19 4.45 7.76
C ARG A 94 19.27 4.70 8.82
N LEU A 95 19.28 5.88 9.46
CA LEU A 95 20.21 6.21 10.54
C LEU A 95 19.87 5.44 11.84
N ALA A 96 18.59 5.29 12.16
CA ALA A 96 18.12 4.48 13.28
C ALA A 96 18.48 2.99 13.08
N CYS A 97 18.33 2.45 11.87
CA CYS A 97 18.74 1.07 11.56
C CYS A 97 20.26 0.86 11.68
N ARG A 98 21.10 1.84 11.32
CA ARG A 98 22.57 1.73 11.46
C ARG A 98 23.04 1.81 12.92
N GLN A 99 22.36 2.59 13.77
CA GLN A 99 22.67 2.66 15.20
C GLN A 99 22.30 1.37 15.96
N LEU A 100 21.33 0.60 15.46
CA LEU A 100 20.92 -0.67 16.05
C LEU A 100 21.76 -1.87 15.58
N ALA A 101 22.32 -1.81 14.37
CA ALA A 101 23.22 -2.85 13.83
C ALA A 101 24.62 -2.87 14.48
N GLY A 102 24.99 -1.85 15.26
CA GLY A 102 26.30 -1.73 15.92
C GLY A 102 26.39 -2.34 17.32
N ARG A 103 25.31 -2.94 17.86
CA ARG A 103 25.36 -3.57 19.19
C ARG A 103 25.75 -5.04 19.06
N ASN A 104 27.04 -5.31 19.31
CA ASN A 104 27.63 -6.65 19.39
C ASN A 104 26.79 -7.58 20.28
N PHE A 105 26.20 -8.61 19.68
CA PHE A 105 25.62 -9.76 20.37
C PHE A 105 26.75 -10.63 20.94
N ARG A 106 27.06 -10.47 22.23
CA ARG A 106 27.78 -11.52 22.98
C ARG A 106 26.74 -12.50 23.53
N HIS A 107 26.78 -13.73 23.05
CA HIS A 107 26.11 -14.86 23.67
C HIS A 107 26.71 -15.11 25.07
N ASN A 108 25.88 -15.04 26.11
CA ASN A 108 26.21 -15.62 27.41
C ASN A 108 25.35 -16.87 27.61
N ARG A 109 25.98 -18.06 27.53
CA ARG A 109 25.40 -19.31 28.02
C ARG A 109 25.61 -19.34 29.53
N SER A 110 24.55 -19.18 30.31
CA SER A 110 24.61 -19.41 31.75
C SER A 110 23.94 -20.73 32.11
N SER A 111 24.73 -21.52 32.83
CA SER A 111 24.51 -22.81 33.47
C SER A 111 23.21 -22.92 34.29
N TYR A 112 22.57 -24.08 34.25
CA TYR A 112 21.53 -24.48 35.20
C TYR A 112 22.18 -25.19 36.42
N PRO A 113 21.80 -24.89 37.67
CA PRO A 113 22.16 -25.74 38.80
C PRO A 113 21.14 -26.88 38.98
N LYS A 114 21.66 -28.03 39.41
CA LYS A 114 20.89 -29.18 39.95
C LYS A 114 20.69 -29.02 41.47
N GLY A 115 19.57 -29.55 41.99
CA GLY A 115 19.28 -29.77 43.41
C GLY A 115 18.06 -28.96 43.90
N GLY A 116 17.12 -29.45 44.71
CA GLY A 116 17.01 -30.70 45.46
C GLY A 116 15.57 -30.89 45.95
N SER A 117 15.34 -32.04 46.59
CA SER A 117 14.09 -32.61 47.08
C SER A 117 13.53 -31.94 48.35
N THR A 118 12.20 -31.81 48.44
CA THR A 118 11.45 -31.73 49.71
C THR A 118 10.19 -32.60 49.61
N PRO A 119 9.88 -33.48 50.60
CA PRO A 119 8.65 -34.25 50.61
C PRO A 119 7.50 -33.41 51.17
N ASN A 120 6.40 -33.33 50.41
CA ASN A 120 5.15 -32.73 50.87
C ASN A 120 4.24 -33.85 51.40
N GLN A 121 3.99 -33.88 52.71
CA GLN A 121 2.94 -34.71 53.30
C GLN A 121 1.78 -33.82 53.75
N ASN A 122 0.64 -33.94 53.05
CA ASN A 122 -0.66 -33.49 53.55
C ASN A 122 -1.43 -34.75 54.02
N PRO A 123 -1.82 -34.88 55.31
CA PRO A 123 -2.40 -36.13 55.83
C PRO A 123 -3.92 -36.29 55.59
N LEU A 124 -4.58 -35.37 54.89
CA LEU A 124 -6.03 -35.41 54.67
C LEU A 124 -6.32 -35.14 53.20
N GLY A 125 -6.41 -36.21 52.41
CA GLY A 125 -6.60 -36.19 50.95
C GLY A 125 -8.00 -35.72 50.53
N ILE A 126 -8.30 -34.44 50.72
CA ILE A 126 -9.47 -33.77 50.15
C ILE A 126 -9.00 -32.58 49.33
N SER A 127 -8.69 -32.81 48.05
CA SER A 127 -8.52 -31.76 47.06
C SER A 127 -9.86 -31.49 46.37
N LEU A 128 -10.54 -30.42 46.77
CA LEU A 128 -11.70 -29.87 46.07
C LEU A 128 -11.31 -29.47 44.63
N PRO A 129 -12.10 -29.78 43.58
CA PRO A 129 -11.71 -29.54 42.19
C PRO A 129 -11.91 -28.08 41.71
N PHE A 130 -12.12 -27.13 42.62
CA PHE A 130 -12.38 -25.73 42.29
C PHE A 130 -11.31 -24.82 42.89
N GLY A 131 -10.18 -24.73 42.19
CA GLY A 131 -9.08 -23.87 42.62
C GLY A 131 -7.89 -23.89 41.67
N GLY A 132 -8.15 -23.90 40.36
CA GLY A 132 -7.12 -23.98 39.34
C GLY A 132 -7.30 -22.92 38.27
N SER A 133 -7.20 -21.64 38.61
CA SER A 133 -6.85 -20.65 37.58
C SER A 133 -5.38 -20.88 37.22
N SER A 134 -5.12 -21.89 36.39
CA SER A 134 -3.82 -22.07 35.75
C SER A 134 -3.42 -20.72 35.17
N PRO A 135 -2.29 -20.11 35.57
CA PRO A 135 -1.91 -18.81 35.06
C PRO A 135 -1.75 -18.95 33.55
N ILE A 136 -2.65 -18.30 32.79
CA ILE A 136 -2.55 -18.26 31.33
C ILE A 136 -1.13 -17.76 31.02
N PRO A 137 -0.35 -18.49 30.20
CA PRO A 137 1.03 -18.11 29.92
C PRO A 137 1.03 -16.67 29.39
N LYS A 138 1.80 -15.78 30.03
CA LYS A 138 1.81 -14.33 29.76
C LYS A 138 1.88 -14.00 28.25
N ARG A 139 2.54 -14.84 27.46
CA ARG A 139 2.65 -14.75 25.99
C ARG A 139 1.32 -14.84 25.23
N VAL A 140 0.35 -15.64 25.69
CA VAL A 140 -0.96 -15.78 25.05
C VAL A 140 -1.83 -14.56 25.33
N THR A 141 -1.85 -14.11 26.59
CA THR A 141 -2.59 -12.91 27.01
C THR A 141 -2.11 -11.66 26.26
N THR A 142 -0.79 -11.50 26.08
CA THR A 142 -0.23 -10.38 25.30
C THR A 142 -0.68 -10.38 23.84
N ARG A 143 -0.82 -11.56 23.20
CA ARG A 143 -1.27 -11.67 21.80
C ARG A 143 -2.72 -11.22 21.64
N PHE A 144 -3.62 -11.67 22.52
CA PHE A 144 -5.03 -11.26 22.46
C PHE A 144 -5.19 -9.76 22.73
N PHE A 145 -4.47 -9.23 23.72
CA PHE A 145 -4.48 -7.80 24.01
C PHE A 145 -3.98 -6.97 22.82
N LEU A 146 -2.86 -7.36 22.21
CA LEU A 146 -2.29 -6.65 21.07
C LEU A 146 -3.15 -6.78 19.81
N PHE A 147 -3.77 -7.93 19.58
CA PHE A 147 -4.76 -8.09 18.51
C PHE A 147 -5.93 -7.12 18.71
N GLY A 148 -6.50 -7.07 19.92
CA GLY A 148 -7.57 -6.12 20.26
C GLY A 148 -7.15 -4.67 20.08
N ALA A 149 -5.96 -4.29 20.57
CA ALA A 149 -5.41 -2.96 20.41
C ALA A 149 -5.21 -2.58 18.93
N GLY A 150 -4.64 -3.49 18.13
CA GLY A 150 -4.49 -3.32 16.69
C GLY A 150 -5.84 -3.09 16.00
N PHE A 151 -6.84 -3.91 16.33
CA PHE A 151 -8.20 -3.76 15.80
C PHE A 151 -8.81 -2.39 16.14
N LEU A 152 -8.72 -1.96 17.41
CA LEU A 152 -9.25 -0.67 17.85
C LEU A 152 -8.55 0.50 17.14
N ILE A 153 -7.22 0.50 17.05
CA ILE A 153 -6.43 1.49 16.31
C ILE A 153 -6.87 1.52 14.84
N GLY A 154 -6.97 0.36 14.21
CA GLY A 154 -7.40 0.23 12.82
C GLY A 154 -8.83 0.71 12.57
N SER A 155 -9.71 0.54 13.55
CA SER A 155 -11.13 0.86 13.45
C SER A 155 -11.44 2.33 13.27
N ILE A 156 -10.50 3.22 13.61
CA ILE A 156 -10.67 4.67 13.51
C ILE A 156 -10.95 5.06 12.04
N PRO A 157 -12.14 5.59 11.72
CA PRO A 157 -12.56 5.82 10.35
C PRO A 157 -12.23 7.25 9.89
N PHE A 158 -10.94 7.58 9.79
CA PHE A 158 -10.48 8.94 9.47
C PHE A 158 -11.17 9.57 8.26
N GLY A 159 -11.36 8.81 7.18
CA GLY A 159 -12.05 9.34 5.99
C GLY A 159 -13.52 9.70 6.22
N ALA A 160 -14.22 9.00 7.10
CA ALA A 160 -15.59 9.34 7.46
C ALA A 160 -15.64 10.56 8.40
N TRP A 161 -14.74 10.63 9.38
CA TRP A 161 -14.66 11.77 10.30
C TRP A 161 -14.28 13.06 9.58
N ILE A 162 -13.22 13.04 8.78
CA ILE A 162 -12.79 14.19 7.99
C ILE A 162 -13.92 14.66 7.07
N ALA A 163 -14.62 13.74 6.40
CA ALA A 163 -15.72 14.13 5.53
C ALA A 163 -16.89 14.75 6.30
N ARG A 164 -17.24 14.21 7.48
CA ARG A 164 -18.28 14.78 8.35
C ARG A 164 -17.90 16.17 8.85
N CYS A 165 -16.63 16.41 9.20
CA CYS A 165 -16.14 17.75 9.54
C CYS A 165 -16.23 18.74 8.39
N GLN A 166 -16.33 18.27 7.14
CA GLN A 166 -16.57 19.07 5.95
C GLN A 166 -18.05 19.12 5.55
N GLY A 167 -18.97 18.68 6.43
CA GLY A 167 -20.41 18.67 6.18
C GLY A 167 -20.89 17.60 5.20
N VAL A 168 -20.08 16.58 4.90
CA VAL A 168 -20.39 15.56 3.89
C VAL A 168 -20.41 14.15 4.49
N ASP A 169 -21.53 13.45 4.28
CA ASP A 169 -21.58 12.01 4.49
C ASP A 169 -20.96 11.25 3.31
N ILE A 170 -19.70 10.82 3.46
CA ILE A 170 -18.93 10.16 2.41
C ILE A 170 -19.52 8.81 1.99
N GLN A 171 -20.30 8.14 2.85
CA GLN A 171 -20.93 6.85 2.52
C GLN A 171 -22.06 7.02 1.49
N LYS A 172 -22.63 8.23 1.38
CA LYS A 172 -23.70 8.58 0.44
C LYS A 172 -23.20 9.26 -0.84
N LYS A 173 -21.89 9.48 -0.99
CA LYS A 173 -21.29 10.23 -2.10
C LYS A 173 -20.24 9.43 -2.85
N GLY A 174 -20.12 9.70 -4.15
CA GLY A 174 -19.13 9.06 -5.02
C GLY A 174 -19.31 7.54 -5.07
N SER A 175 -18.27 6.79 -4.71
CA SER A 175 -18.34 5.32 -4.64
C SER A 175 -18.90 4.77 -3.32
N GLY A 176 -19.31 5.64 -2.39
CA GLY A 176 -19.77 5.28 -1.04
C GLY A 176 -18.68 4.69 -0.12
N ASN A 177 -17.41 4.69 -0.54
CA ASN A 177 -16.30 4.16 0.25
C ASN A 177 -15.70 5.28 1.10
N ILE A 178 -15.27 4.99 2.32
CA ILE A 178 -14.65 5.99 3.21
C ILE A 178 -13.19 6.30 2.86
N GLY A 179 -12.55 5.48 2.01
CA GLY A 179 -11.11 5.57 1.75
C GLY A 179 -10.70 6.81 0.96
N ALA A 180 -9.40 7.10 1.03
CA ALA A 180 -8.72 8.23 0.40
C ALA A 180 -9.16 8.54 -1.03
N THR A 181 -9.34 7.53 -1.88
CA THR A 181 -9.71 7.73 -3.28
C THR A 181 -11.10 8.33 -3.45
N ASN A 182 -12.07 7.95 -2.61
CA ASN A 182 -13.42 8.52 -2.70
C ASN A 182 -13.46 9.90 -2.06
N VAL A 183 -12.84 10.07 -0.89
CA VAL A 183 -12.68 11.37 -0.24
C VAL A 183 -12.01 12.37 -1.19
N GLY A 184 -10.93 11.97 -1.86
CA GLY A 184 -10.24 12.79 -2.84
C GLY A 184 -11.10 13.17 -4.06
N ARG A 185 -12.09 12.34 -4.43
CA ARG A 185 -13.03 12.64 -5.51
C ARG A 185 -14.13 13.60 -5.08
N VAL A 186 -14.62 13.47 -3.85
CA VAL A 186 -15.77 14.23 -3.32
C VAL A 186 -15.33 15.57 -2.74
N LEU A 187 -14.27 15.58 -1.93
CA LEU A 187 -13.79 16.77 -1.20
C LEU A 187 -12.54 17.39 -1.80
N GLY A 188 -11.82 16.66 -2.67
CA GLY A 188 -10.62 17.14 -3.36
C GLY A 188 -9.32 16.47 -2.89
N LYS A 189 -8.27 16.58 -3.70
CA LYS A 189 -7.03 15.81 -3.55
C LYS A 189 -6.33 16.00 -2.20
N LYS A 190 -6.35 17.23 -1.66
CA LYS A 190 -5.77 17.55 -0.34
C LYS A 190 -6.32 16.63 0.75
N TRP A 191 -7.64 16.50 0.82
CA TRP A 191 -8.33 15.64 1.79
C TRP A 191 -8.09 14.15 1.50
N GLY A 192 -8.05 13.77 0.23
CA GLY A 192 -7.69 12.40 -0.15
C GLY A 192 -6.29 11.98 0.35
N TYR A 193 -5.29 12.84 0.18
CA TYR A 193 -3.93 12.56 0.66
C TYR A 193 -3.85 12.53 2.19
N LEU A 194 -4.56 13.43 2.87
CA LEU A 194 -4.62 13.43 4.34
C LEU A 194 -5.22 12.12 4.87
N VAL A 195 -6.34 11.67 4.31
CA VAL A 195 -6.97 10.40 4.69
C VAL A 195 -6.04 9.22 4.40
N PHE A 196 -5.37 9.21 3.25
CA PHE A 196 -4.40 8.17 2.91
C PHE A 196 -3.29 8.09 3.96
N LEU A 197 -2.72 9.25 4.33
CA LEU A 197 -1.67 9.33 5.31
C LEU A 197 -2.13 8.83 6.68
N LEU A 198 -3.29 9.27 7.17
CA LEU A 198 -3.82 8.86 8.47
C LEU A 198 -4.19 7.37 8.51
N ASP A 199 -4.81 6.85 7.45
CA ASP A 199 -5.14 5.43 7.35
C ASP A 199 -3.90 4.55 7.24
N ALA A 200 -2.80 5.04 6.66
CA ALA A 200 -1.51 4.36 6.69
C ALA A 200 -0.84 4.47 8.08
N LEU A 201 -0.86 5.65 8.69
CA LEU A 201 -0.24 5.88 10.00
C LEU A 201 -0.83 5.00 11.09
N LYS A 202 -2.15 4.76 11.11
CA LYS A 202 -2.73 3.83 12.10
C LYS A 202 -2.27 2.38 11.90
N GLY A 203 -2.06 1.94 10.66
CA GLY A 203 -1.53 0.62 10.35
C GLY A 203 -0.07 0.48 10.79
N TRP A 204 0.73 1.49 10.49
CA TRP A 204 2.12 1.57 10.93
C TRP A 204 2.22 1.62 12.46
N PHE A 205 1.40 2.45 13.11
CA PHE A 205 1.40 2.64 14.56
C PHE A 205 1.02 1.35 15.29
N ALA A 206 0.04 0.60 14.79
CA ALA A 206 -0.32 -0.70 15.37
C ALA A 206 0.86 -1.69 15.34
N VAL A 207 1.60 -1.75 14.23
CA VAL A 207 2.80 -2.59 14.13
C VAL A 207 3.93 -2.07 15.02
N TRP A 208 4.21 -0.76 15.00
CA TRP A 208 5.24 -0.15 15.83
C TRP A 208 4.99 -0.39 17.32
N LEU A 209 3.74 -0.27 17.77
CA LEU A 209 3.34 -0.54 19.15
C LEU A 209 3.66 -1.99 19.55
N ALA A 210 3.38 -2.96 18.68
CA ALA A 210 3.67 -4.37 18.95
C ALA A 210 5.16 -4.72 18.84
N ALA A 211 5.84 -4.25 17.78
CA ALA A 211 7.20 -4.63 17.42
C ALA A 211 8.26 -3.88 18.23
N GLU A 212 8.13 -2.57 18.36
CA GLU A 212 9.17 -1.70 18.93
C GLU A 212 8.88 -1.36 20.39
N PHE A 213 7.63 -0.97 20.68
CA PHE A 213 7.27 -0.54 22.04
C PHE A 213 7.12 -1.72 23.00
N LEU A 214 6.46 -2.80 22.57
CA LEU A 214 6.21 -3.99 23.40
C LEU A 214 7.10 -5.19 23.08
N GLN A 215 7.92 -5.11 22.02
CA GLN A 215 8.87 -6.17 21.62
C GLN A 215 8.22 -7.55 21.52
N ALA A 216 6.99 -7.61 21.00
CA ALA A 216 6.12 -8.78 21.05
C ALA A 216 6.51 -9.92 20.08
N GLY A 217 7.60 -9.75 19.32
CA GLY A 217 8.08 -10.67 18.31
C GLY A 217 7.36 -10.56 16.96
N ASP A 218 7.95 -11.17 15.93
CA ASP A 218 7.49 -11.05 14.54
C ASP A 218 6.02 -11.48 14.36
N ALA A 219 5.68 -12.71 14.76
CA ALA A 219 4.32 -13.25 14.58
C ALA A 219 3.24 -12.40 15.26
N THR A 220 3.51 -11.88 16.47
CA THR A 220 2.54 -11.02 17.19
C THR A 220 2.41 -9.66 16.52
N SER A 221 3.50 -9.11 15.99
CA SER A 221 3.51 -7.84 15.26
C SER A 221 2.73 -7.94 13.95
N VAL A 222 2.91 -9.05 13.21
CA VAL A 222 2.13 -9.38 12.02
C VAL A 222 0.65 -9.52 12.37
N LEU A 223 0.32 -10.28 13.42
CA LEU A 223 -1.05 -10.49 13.88
C LEU A 223 -1.74 -9.17 14.27
N THR A 224 -1.01 -8.28 14.94
CA THR A 224 -1.49 -6.93 15.29
C THR A 224 -1.75 -6.08 14.04
N GLY A 225 -0.88 -6.17 13.02
CA GLY A 225 -1.08 -5.52 11.73
C GLY A 225 -2.31 -6.04 10.98
N ILE A 226 -2.54 -7.36 10.96
CA ILE A 226 -3.76 -7.96 10.40
C ILE A 226 -4.99 -7.40 11.13
N ALA A 227 -4.94 -7.33 12.46
CA ALA A 227 -6.03 -6.79 13.27
C ALA A 227 -6.33 -5.33 12.92
N ALA A 228 -5.31 -4.50 12.70
CA ALA A 228 -5.49 -3.11 12.26
C ALA A 228 -6.17 -3.00 10.88
N VAL A 229 -5.79 -3.85 9.93
CA VAL A 229 -6.48 -3.89 8.62
C VAL A 229 -7.92 -4.36 8.80
N ALA A 230 -8.16 -5.40 9.61
CA ALA A 230 -9.50 -5.89 9.92
C ALA A 230 -10.36 -4.81 10.57
N GLY A 231 -9.84 -4.07 11.54
CA GLY A 231 -10.52 -2.94 12.17
C GLY A 231 -10.92 -1.86 11.16
N HIS A 232 -10.05 -1.50 10.21
CA HIS A 232 -10.39 -0.53 9.17
C HIS A 232 -11.48 -1.05 8.21
N VAL A 233 -11.47 -2.34 7.89
CA VAL A 233 -12.44 -2.97 6.98
C VAL A 233 -13.79 -3.19 7.67
N PHE A 234 -13.78 -3.61 8.93
CA PHE A 234 -14.92 -3.97 9.76
C PHE A 234 -15.05 -3.01 10.94
N SER A 235 -15.00 -1.71 10.67
CA SER A 235 -15.04 -0.66 11.70
C SER A 235 -16.39 -0.65 12.42
N PRO A 236 -16.44 -0.86 13.76
CA PRO A 236 -17.69 -0.82 14.53
C PRO A 236 -18.39 0.54 14.44
N TRP A 237 -17.61 1.62 14.35
CA TRP A 237 -18.07 3.01 14.18
C TRP A 237 -18.89 3.25 12.90
N LEU A 238 -18.85 2.30 11.96
CA LEU A 238 -19.51 2.37 10.67
C LEU A 238 -20.39 1.14 10.42
N ASN A 239 -20.94 0.54 11.47
CA ASN A 239 -21.77 -0.68 11.40
C ASN A 239 -21.06 -1.81 10.64
N PHE A 240 -19.75 -1.98 10.88
CA PHE A 240 -18.87 -2.95 10.22
C PHE A 240 -18.75 -2.77 8.69
N ARG A 241 -19.14 -1.60 8.16
CA ARG A 241 -19.03 -1.25 6.73
C ARG A 241 -17.89 -0.24 6.50
N GLY A 242 -16.67 -0.68 6.81
CA GLY A 242 -15.46 0.12 6.67
C GLY A 242 -14.88 0.16 5.27
N GLY A 243 -13.59 0.51 5.20
CA GLY A 243 -12.88 0.71 3.94
C GLY A 243 -12.42 -0.58 3.27
N LYS A 244 -11.41 -0.46 2.40
CA LYS A 244 -10.83 -1.57 1.60
C LYS A 244 -9.50 -2.09 2.13
N GLY A 245 -8.89 -1.41 3.11
CA GLY A 245 -7.64 -1.85 3.72
C GLY A 245 -6.36 -1.38 3.02
N VAL A 246 -6.39 -0.94 1.76
CA VAL A 246 -5.16 -0.67 0.98
C VAL A 246 -4.17 0.27 1.68
N ALA A 247 -4.61 1.44 2.17
CA ALA A 247 -3.73 2.40 2.84
C ALA A 247 -3.24 1.86 4.19
N THR A 248 -4.11 1.22 4.97
CA THR A 248 -3.74 0.60 6.26
C THR A 248 -2.77 -0.55 6.08
N SER A 249 -2.94 -1.38 5.05
CA SER A 249 -1.98 -2.42 4.68
C SER A 249 -0.63 -1.84 4.27
N ALA A 250 -0.61 -0.71 3.54
CA ALA A 250 0.65 -0.02 3.23
C ALA A 250 1.36 0.47 4.50
N GLY A 251 0.61 0.98 5.48
CA GLY A 251 1.13 1.33 6.80
C GLY A 251 1.69 0.13 7.57
N VAL A 252 0.95 -0.98 7.59
CA VAL A 252 1.40 -2.24 8.21
C VAL A 252 2.70 -2.71 7.56
N LEU A 253 2.80 -2.67 6.23
CA LEU A 253 4.03 -3.00 5.52
C LEU A 253 5.18 -2.04 5.82
N LEU A 254 4.90 -0.75 6.01
CA LEU A 254 5.92 0.20 6.43
C LEU A 254 6.55 -0.21 7.78
N GLY A 255 5.76 -0.79 8.69
CA GLY A 255 6.26 -1.29 9.97
C GLY A 255 6.93 -2.66 9.90
N LEU A 256 6.44 -3.56 9.03
CA LEU A 256 6.90 -4.96 8.98
C LEU A 256 8.04 -5.22 7.99
N SER A 257 7.96 -4.62 6.79
CA SER A 257 8.96 -4.74 5.73
C SER A 257 8.85 -3.56 4.75
N PRO A 258 9.64 -2.50 4.97
CA PRO A 258 9.72 -1.39 4.02
C PRO A 258 10.14 -1.81 2.61
N ALA A 259 10.94 -2.88 2.48
CA ALA A 259 11.35 -3.42 1.18
C ALA A 259 10.15 -3.93 0.37
N VAL A 260 9.29 -4.74 0.99
CA VAL A 260 8.06 -5.23 0.35
C VAL A 260 7.12 -4.07 0.01
N LEU A 261 6.99 -3.08 0.89
CA LEU A 261 6.19 -1.88 0.62
C LEU A 261 6.68 -1.13 -0.62
N ILE A 262 7.98 -0.89 -0.75
CA ILE A 262 8.56 -0.13 -1.87
C ILE A 262 8.23 -0.83 -3.20
N TRP A 263 8.43 -2.14 -3.28
CA TRP A 263 8.13 -2.90 -4.50
C TRP A 263 6.63 -2.99 -4.79
N ALA A 264 5.79 -3.20 -3.78
CA ALA A 264 4.34 -3.18 -3.96
C ALA A 264 3.84 -1.80 -4.41
N ALA A 265 4.41 -0.71 -3.88
CA ALA A 265 4.11 0.66 -4.28
C ALA A 265 4.61 0.95 -5.71
N ALA A 266 5.76 0.42 -6.11
CA ALA A 266 6.26 0.52 -7.48
C ALA A 266 5.33 -0.17 -8.48
N ILE A 267 4.89 -1.40 -8.17
CA ILE A 267 3.91 -2.14 -8.99
C ILE A 267 2.59 -1.38 -9.06
N TRP A 268 2.11 -0.87 -7.92
CA TRP A 268 0.90 -0.04 -7.87
C TRP A 268 1.04 1.21 -8.75
N GLY A 269 2.16 1.93 -8.62
CA GLY A 269 2.45 3.17 -9.32
C GLY A 269 2.58 2.97 -10.83
N PHE A 270 3.33 1.95 -11.25
CA PHE A 270 3.46 1.58 -12.66
C PHE A 270 2.11 1.18 -13.26
N SER A 271 1.36 0.32 -12.58
CA SER A 271 0.02 -0.09 -13.01
C SER A 271 -0.94 1.10 -13.11
N PHE A 272 -0.86 2.04 -12.15
CA PHE A 272 -1.67 3.25 -12.17
C PHE A 272 -1.26 4.20 -13.29
N PHE A 273 0.03 4.31 -13.58
CA PHE A 273 0.54 5.11 -14.68
C PHE A 273 0.00 4.62 -16.02
N VAL A 274 0.03 3.31 -16.26
CA VAL A 274 -0.43 2.67 -17.50
C VAL A 274 -1.96 2.64 -17.61
N LYS A 275 -2.67 2.21 -16.57
CA LYS A 275 -4.12 1.94 -16.63
C LYS A 275 -4.99 3.11 -16.15
N ARG A 276 -4.44 4.03 -15.36
CA ARG A 276 -5.15 5.17 -14.76
C ARG A 276 -6.40 4.79 -13.96
N ILE A 277 -6.45 3.55 -13.46
CA ILE A 277 -7.54 2.98 -12.69
C ILE A 277 -6.99 2.46 -11.35
N VAL A 278 -7.42 3.09 -10.25
CA VAL A 278 -6.92 2.81 -8.89
C VAL A 278 -7.21 1.39 -8.41
N SER A 279 -8.38 0.83 -8.77
CA SER A 279 -8.76 -0.52 -8.35
C SER A 279 -7.88 -1.59 -8.98
N VAL A 280 -7.56 -1.47 -10.27
CA VAL A 280 -6.63 -2.37 -10.96
C VAL A 280 -5.24 -2.31 -10.32
N SER A 281 -4.71 -1.11 -10.09
CA SER A 281 -3.40 -0.94 -9.42
C SER A 281 -3.38 -1.57 -8.03
N SER A 282 -4.45 -1.42 -7.27
CA SER A 282 -4.56 -1.98 -5.91
C SER A 282 -4.64 -3.51 -5.92
N LEU A 283 -5.35 -4.09 -6.88
CA LEU A 283 -5.43 -5.54 -7.06
C LEU A 283 -4.08 -6.13 -7.49
N LEU A 284 -3.36 -5.49 -8.43
CA LEU A 284 -2.04 -5.94 -8.87
C LEU A 284 -1.01 -5.88 -7.74
N ALA A 285 -1.01 -4.80 -6.96
CA ALA A 285 -0.15 -4.70 -5.77
C ALA A 285 -0.48 -5.79 -4.74
N ALA A 286 -1.76 -6.03 -4.46
CA ALA A 286 -2.20 -7.07 -3.54
C ALA A 286 -1.83 -8.49 -4.03
N THR A 287 -2.00 -8.77 -5.32
CA THR A 287 -1.60 -10.07 -5.91
C THR A 287 -0.09 -10.26 -5.86
N SER A 288 0.70 -9.20 -6.06
CA SER A 288 2.16 -9.30 -5.99
C SER A 288 2.69 -9.54 -4.56
N PHE A 289 1.91 -9.19 -3.54
CA PHE A 289 2.35 -9.18 -2.15
C PHE A 289 2.93 -10.53 -1.66
N PRO A 290 2.27 -11.69 -1.79
CA PRO A 290 2.86 -12.97 -1.39
C PRO A 290 4.15 -13.31 -2.12
N PHE A 291 4.25 -13.00 -3.42
CA PHE A 291 5.47 -13.22 -4.20
C PHE A 291 6.63 -12.34 -3.72
N LEU A 292 6.35 -11.09 -3.39
CA LEU A 292 7.35 -10.18 -2.82
C LEU A 292 7.83 -10.65 -1.45
N VAL A 293 6.95 -11.20 -0.61
CA VAL A 293 7.34 -11.75 0.69
C VAL A 293 8.22 -13.00 0.52
N MET A 294 7.85 -13.92 -0.39
CA MET A 294 8.69 -15.10 -0.68
C MET A 294 10.09 -14.72 -1.17
N TRP A 295 10.20 -13.64 -1.94
CA TRP A 295 11.48 -13.19 -2.51
C TRP A 295 12.34 -12.36 -1.54
N LEU A 296 11.73 -11.41 -0.83
CA LEU A 296 12.45 -10.41 -0.03
C LEU A 296 12.55 -10.75 1.45
N GLU A 297 11.66 -11.59 1.96
CA GLU A 297 11.52 -11.91 3.39
C GLU A 297 11.50 -13.43 3.62
N PRO A 298 12.46 -14.20 3.07
CA PRO A 298 12.47 -15.65 3.18
C PRO A 298 12.52 -16.09 4.66
N GLY A 299 11.70 -17.08 5.00
CA GLY A 299 11.61 -17.63 6.36
C GLY A 299 10.62 -16.92 7.31
N ARG A 300 10.07 -15.76 6.94
CA ARG A 300 9.03 -15.07 7.75
C ARG A 300 7.64 -15.64 7.50
N GLN A 301 7.40 -16.85 8.01
CA GLN A 301 6.17 -17.63 7.78
C GLN A 301 4.88 -16.87 8.17
N ALA A 302 4.91 -16.14 9.29
CA ALA A 302 3.75 -15.35 9.72
C ALA A 302 3.39 -14.26 8.70
N LEU A 303 4.38 -13.52 8.20
CA LEU A 303 4.19 -12.50 7.17
C LEU A 303 3.73 -13.10 5.84
N LEU A 304 4.27 -14.28 5.48
CA LEU A 304 3.84 -15.00 4.28
C LEU A 304 2.36 -15.40 4.37
N ALA A 305 1.93 -16.04 5.47
CA ALA A 305 0.53 -16.37 5.69
C ALA A 305 -0.37 -15.12 5.68
N ALA A 306 0.06 -14.05 6.35
CA ALA A 306 -0.64 -12.77 6.35
C ALA A 306 -0.79 -12.18 4.95
N SER A 307 0.22 -12.34 4.08
CA SER A 307 0.19 -11.80 2.73
C SER A 307 -0.90 -12.40 1.85
N PHE A 308 -1.09 -13.72 1.91
CA PHE A 308 -2.19 -14.40 1.23
C PHE A 308 -3.55 -13.96 1.78
N LEU A 309 -3.68 -13.90 3.11
CA LEU A 309 -4.91 -13.47 3.78
C LEU A 309 -5.30 -12.04 3.39
N LEU A 310 -4.36 -11.10 3.49
CA LEU A 310 -4.61 -9.70 3.18
C LEU A 310 -4.83 -9.48 1.67
N ALA A 311 -4.14 -10.22 0.80
CA ALA A 311 -4.42 -10.20 -0.63
C ALA A 311 -5.86 -10.65 -0.92
N GLY A 312 -6.29 -11.79 -0.35
CA GLY A 312 -7.65 -12.29 -0.48
C GLY A 312 -8.70 -11.29 0.04
N LEU A 313 -8.45 -10.67 1.19
CA LEU A 313 -9.31 -9.62 1.74
C LEU A 313 -9.42 -8.42 0.79
N VAL A 314 -8.32 -7.95 0.21
CA VAL A 314 -8.34 -6.84 -0.75
C VAL A 314 -9.17 -7.19 -1.98
N TRP A 315 -9.01 -8.40 -2.52
CA TRP A 315 -9.81 -8.90 -3.64
C TRP A 315 -11.31 -8.93 -3.31
N TYR A 316 -11.67 -9.50 -2.16
CA TYR A 316 -13.05 -9.53 -1.68
C TYR A 316 -13.65 -8.13 -1.55
N ARG A 317 -12.89 -7.18 -0.96
CA ARG A 317 -13.33 -5.78 -0.80
C ARG A 317 -13.40 -5.00 -2.13
N HIS A 318 -12.83 -5.54 -3.20
CA HIS A 318 -12.87 -4.96 -4.55
C HIS A 318 -13.93 -5.59 -5.48
N ARG A 319 -14.76 -6.52 -5.01
CA ARG A 319 -15.83 -7.14 -5.83
C ARG A 319 -16.71 -6.14 -6.61
N GLY A 320 -17.10 -5.04 -5.97
CA GLY A 320 -17.89 -3.99 -6.63
C GLY A 320 -17.10 -3.19 -7.67
N ASN A 321 -15.77 -3.12 -7.56
CA ASN A 321 -14.90 -2.53 -8.58
C ASN A 321 -14.70 -3.49 -9.74
N LEU A 322 -14.58 -4.80 -9.48
CA LEU A 322 -14.51 -5.83 -10.51
C LEU A 322 -15.78 -5.83 -11.35
N GLN A 323 -16.95 -5.73 -10.73
CA GLN A 323 -18.23 -5.60 -11.43
C GLN A 323 -18.25 -4.38 -12.37
N ARG A 324 -17.82 -3.21 -11.88
CA ARG A 324 -17.73 -1.99 -12.72
C ARG A 324 -16.65 -2.08 -13.80
N LEU A 325 -15.57 -2.82 -13.57
CA LEU A 325 -14.56 -3.09 -14.59
C LEU A 325 -15.12 -3.93 -15.72
N ALA A 326 -15.83 -5.02 -15.38
CA ALA A 326 -16.50 -5.88 -16.36
C ALA A 326 -17.55 -5.11 -17.19
N GLN A 327 -18.24 -4.15 -16.57
CA GLN A 327 -19.23 -3.29 -17.22
C GLN A 327 -18.62 -2.08 -17.95
N GLY A 328 -17.30 -1.86 -17.88
CA GLY A 328 -16.66 -0.67 -18.47
C GLY A 328 -17.05 0.66 -17.79
N THR A 329 -17.64 0.62 -16.59
CA THR A 329 -18.12 1.79 -15.82
C THR A 329 -17.16 2.21 -14.71
N GLU A 330 -16.05 1.49 -14.51
CA GLU A 330 -15.09 1.83 -13.47
C GLU A 330 -14.42 3.20 -13.72
N ASN A 331 -14.26 3.95 -12.63
CA ASN A 331 -13.73 5.31 -12.65
C ASN A 331 -12.25 5.35 -13.05
N SER A 332 -11.99 5.62 -14.34
CA SER A 332 -10.67 5.96 -14.89
C SER A 332 -10.40 7.47 -14.86
N PHE A 333 -9.18 7.86 -14.51
CA PHE A 333 -8.75 9.26 -14.52
C PHE A 333 -8.63 9.83 -15.95
N GLU A 334 -8.43 9.00 -16.98
CA GLU A 334 -8.32 9.46 -18.37
C GLU A 334 -9.66 9.90 -18.96
N ARG A 335 -10.72 9.11 -18.77
CA ARG A 335 -12.08 9.46 -19.24
C ARG A 335 -12.52 10.83 -18.73
N LYS A 336 -12.15 11.18 -17.49
CA LYS A 336 -12.45 12.50 -16.90
C LYS A 336 -11.66 13.64 -17.55
N ARG A 337 -10.39 13.42 -17.93
CA ARG A 337 -9.57 14.43 -18.62
C ARG A 337 -10.07 14.65 -20.05
N ALA A 338 -10.43 13.58 -20.76
CA ALA A 338 -11.02 13.66 -22.10
C ALA A 338 -12.37 14.39 -22.10
N ALA A 339 -13.27 14.10 -21.15
CA ALA A 339 -14.56 14.79 -21.02
C ALA A 339 -14.39 16.29 -20.73
N ARG A 340 -13.45 16.67 -19.84
CA ARG A 340 -13.15 18.09 -19.55
C ARG A 340 -12.59 18.83 -20.76
N ARG A 341 -11.74 18.19 -21.56
CA ARG A 341 -11.21 18.79 -22.81
C ARG A 341 -12.32 19.05 -23.83
N LYS A 342 -13.25 18.11 -24.01
CA LYS A 342 -14.39 18.27 -24.93
C LYS A 342 -15.38 19.35 -24.48
N GLY A 343 -15.55 19.56 -23.16
CA GLY A 343 -16.40 20.63 -22.63
C GLY A 343 -15.82 22.03 -22.83
N LYS A 344 -14.50 22.20 -22.63
CA LYS A 344 -13.81 23.49 -22.87
C LYS A 344 -13.71 23.89 -24.35
N GLN A 345 -13.84 22.95 -25.29
CA GLN A 345 -13.87 23.25 -26.73
C GLN A 345 -15.26 23.68 -27.23
N LYS A 346 -16.29 23.60 -26.39
CA LYS A 346 -17.68 23.94 -26.74
C LYS A 346 -18.20 25.21 -26.05
N SER A 347 -17.39 25.87 -25.22
CA SER A 347 -17.70 27.15 -24.55
C SER A 347 -16.85 28.26 -25.14
#